data_AF-A0A439QJ98-F1
#
_entry.id   AF-A0A439QJ98-F1
#
_cell.length_a   1.000
_cell.length_b   1.000
_cell.length_c   1.000
_cell.angle_alpha   90.00
_cell.angle_beta   90.00
_cell.angle_gamma   90.00
#
_symmetry.space_group_name_H-M   'P 1'
#
loop_
_entity.id
_entity.type
_entity.pdbx_description
1 polymer ?
#
loop_
_entity_poly.entity_id
_entity_poly.type
_entity_poly.pdbx_seq_one_letter_code
_entity_poly.pdbx_strand_id
1 'polypeptide(L)'
;MPIKSKDGGYPVRFSVPRQRWSKIFRTQDELRAFLTSEIKHWQEYNQPRDFPLPGGSQGLAFLDPLTTAIFNEAMSTGPHPEDALKILEDRGALLSEGLYGRFLSKLRAEKPKLYPGAVAAIAATLGPHNAWPDQSGRQPFPWAVWLSGLAAILELVPSSLIKPEADQLTAVVSDALAHRDETEEMKHAFETWSGKTQSDTQAEIDRFRQSAADAAKFTQAQLTQALADSSTRILELEDKVRKRLVLEAPTTYWSKKANGHVAIAFGFGALFLLGLGSGIYWLTHYGVDLVADAHQRIVGNVQDPGLLALVPLAFITLPTLAFAWLLRHVSRVIVQNLALGADARLRGTIATTYSALTVDQAATPAELAIVFNALFRPVDGSTHSEIAPPNLADLMELTKK
;
A
#
# COMPACT_ATOMS: atom_id res chain seq x y z
N MET A 1 17.24 16.93 -48.37
CA MET A 1 18.09 17.95 -47.70
C MET A 1 17.71 19.36 -48.13
N PRO A 2 16.75 20.01 -47.45
CA PRO A 2 16.40 21.39 -47.75
C PRO A 2 16.11 22.21 -46.48
N ILE A 3 16.99 22.15 -45.49
CA ILE A 3 17.09 23.16 -44.43
C ILE A 3 18.56 23.57 -44.39
N LYS A 4 18.86 24.81 -44.77
CA LYS A 4 20.18 25.40 -44.63
C LYS A 4 20.02 26.66 -43.79
N SER A 5 19.97 26.51 -42.46
CA SER A 5 20.38 27.61 -41.59
C SER A 5 21.89 27.57 -41.44
N LYS A 6 22.53 28.73 -41.29
CA LYS A 6 23.96 28.78 -40.95
C LYS A 6 24.21 28.48 -39.47
N ASP A 7 23.23 28.72 -38.59
CA ASP A 7 23.41 28.69 -37.13
C ASP A 7 22.13 28.26 -36.36
N GLY A 8 21.24 27.48 -36.98
CA GLY A 8 19.96 27.06 -36.37
C GLY A 8 18.92 28.18 -36.21
N GLY A 9 19.21 29.39 -36.68
CA GLY A 9 18.34 30.56 -36.66
C GLY A 9 17.86 31.00 -38.05
N TYR A 10 17.28 32.19 -38.14
CA TYR A 10 16.88 32.80 -39.42
C TYR A 10 18.07 33.46 -40.13
N PRO A 11 18.06 33.54 -41.48
CA PRO A 11 17.03 33.08 -42.40
C PRO A 11 17.09 31.56 -42.65
N VAL A 12 15.93 30.95 -42.85
CA VAL A 12 15.81 29.52 -43.20
C VAL A 12 15.11 29.36 -44.54
N ARG A 13 15.72 28.60 -45.44
CA ARG A 13 15.10 28.20 -46.71
C ARG A 13 14.40 26.86 -46.53
N PHE A 14 13.10 26.83 -46.77
CA PHE A 14 12.31 25.61 -46.86
C PHE A 14 12.03 25.30 -48.33
N SER A 15 12.32 24.08 -48.78
CA SER A 15 12.05 23.65 -50.13
C SER A 15 11.44 22.26 -50.11
N VAL A 16 10.34 22.09 -50.83
CA VAL A 16 9.66 20.80 -51.00
C VAL A 16 9.71 20.44 -52.48
N PRO A 17 10.78 19.76 -52.96
CA PRO A 17 11.01 19.54 -54.39
C PRO A 17 9.84 18.82 -55.08
N ARG A 18 9.23 17.83 -54.40
CA ARG A 18 8.07 17.08 -54.90
C ARG A 18 6.85 17.98 -55.19
N GLN A 19 6.75 19.11 -54.49
CA GLN A 19 5.67 20.08 -54.66
C GLN A 19 6.07 21.29 -55.50
N ARG A 20 7.30 21.32 -56.04
CA ARG A 20 7.86 22.46 -56.80
C ARG A 20 7.69 23.80 -56.08
N TRP A 21 7.88 23.79 -54.76
CA TRP A 21 7.68 24.96 -53.91
C TRP A 21 8.92 25.20 -53.04
N SER A 22 9.32 26.46 -52.91
CA SER A 22 10.39 26.89 -52.00
C SER A 22 10.15 28.30 -51.51
N LYS A 23 10.42 28.56 -50.22
CA LYS A 23 10.30 29.88 -49.59
C LYS A 23 11.45 30.11 -48.62
N ILE A 24 11.89 31.36 -48.51
CA ILE A 24 12.90 31.77 -47.53
C ILE A 24 12.18 32.56 -46.45
N PHE A 25 12.28 32.09 -45.21
CA PHE A 25 11.76 32.77 -44.03
C PHE A 25 12.90 33.57 -43.40
N ARG A 26 12.73 34.88 -43.24
CA ARG A 26 13.73 35.80 -42.67
C ARG A 26 13.53 36.03 -41.18
N THR A 27 12.33 35.76 -40.67
CA THR A 27 11.96 35.98 -39.27
C THR A 27 11.00 34.90 -38.78
N GLN A 28 10.87 34.77 -37.46
CA GLN A 28 9.92 33.86 -36.84
C GLN A 28 8.47 34.20 -37.15
N ASP A 29 8.16 35.48 -37.26
CA ASP A 29 6.82 35.93 -37.59
C ASP A 29 6.44 35.56 -39.04
N GLU A 30 7.38 35.56 -39.98
CA GLU A 30 7.13 35.09 -41.35
C GLU A 30 6.81 33.59 -41.40
N LEU A 31 7.54 32.77 -40.65
CA LEU A 31 7.26 31.32 -40.56
C LEU A 31 5.92 31.06 -39.89
N ARG A 32 5.64 31.74 -38.77
CA ARG A 32 4.37 31.60 -38.04
C ARG A 32 3.19 32.04 -38.91
N ALA A 33 3.29 33.18 -39.59
CA ALA A 33 2.26 33.66 -40.50
C ALA A 33 1.98 32.66 -41.63
N PHE A 34 3.03 32.03 -42.18
CA PHE A 34 2.89 30.96 -43.16
C PHE A 34 2.16 29.73 -42.59
N LEU A 35 2.58 29.20 -41.44
CA LEU A 35 1.93 28.04 -40.80
C LEU A 35 0.45 28.33 -40.50
N THR A 36 0.14 29.51 -39.97
CA THR A 36 -1.23 29.95 -39.72
C THR A 36 -2.05 30.05 -41.01
N SER A 37 -1.45 30.53 -42.11
CA SER A 37 -2.14 30.61 -43.40
C SER A 37 -2.45 29.23 -43.99
N GLU A 38 -1.54 28.27 -43.86
CA GLU A 38 -1.77 26.88 -44.30
C GLU A 38 -2.86 26.20 -43.47
N ILE A 39 -2.84 26.35 -42.14
CA ILE A 39 -3.90 25.82 -41.26
C ILE A 39 -5.25 26.38 -41.64
N LYS A 40 -5.34 27.71 -41.79
CA LYS A 40 -6.60 28.36 -42.17
C LYS A 40 -7.07 27.88 -43.54
N HIS A 41 -6.16 27.81 -44.53
CA HIS A 41 -6.47 27.32 -45.86
C HIS A 41 -7.09 25.92 -45.79
N TRP A 42 -6.44 24.95 -45.14
CA TRP A 42 -6.94 23.57 -45.07
C TRP A 42 -8.18 23.42 -44.20
N GLN A 43 -8.35 24.22 -43.16
CA GLN A 43 -9.58 24.24 -42.36
C GLN A 43 -10.79 24.72 -43.17
N GLU A 44 -10.62 25.76 -43.99
CA GLU A 44 -11.64 26.22 -44.94
C GLU A 44 -11.81 25.20 -46.08
N TYR A 45 -10.72 24.55 -46.48
CA TYR A 45 -10.72 23.61 -47.59
C TYR A 45 -11.38 22.26 -47.29
N ASN A 46 -11.42 21.87 -46.02
CA ASN A 46 -12.00 20.60 -45.59
C ASN A 46 -13.44 20.74 -45.05
N GLN A 47 -14.10 21.90 -45.26
CA GLN A 47 -15.51 22.10 -44.93
C GLN A 47 -16.47 21.86 -46.13
N PRO A 48 -17.67 21.29 -45.95
CA PRO A 48 -18.14 20.66 -44.72
C PRO A 48 -17.35 19.38 -44.42
N ARG A 49 -17.09 19.13 -43.13
CA ARG A 49 -16.41 17.91 -42.67
C ARG A 49 -17.21 16.66 -43.00
N ASP A 50 -18.52 16.80 -43.15
CA ASP A 50 -19.46 15.76 -43.52
C ASP A 50 -19.58 15.64 -45.04
N PHE A 51 -18.53 15.15 -45.68
CA PHE A 51 -18.66 14.61 -47.02
C PHE A 51 -19.20 13.18 -46.88
N PRO A 52 -20.38 12.82 -47.42
CA PRO A 52 -20.91 11.47 -47.29
C PRO A 52 -20.04 10.52 -48.11
N LEU A 53 -19.07 9.90 -47.44
CA LEU A 53 -18.29 8.81 -48.00
C LEU A 53 -19.04 7.49 -47.81
N PRO A 54 -18.94 6.53 -48.74
CA PRO A 54 -19.43 5.18 -48.54
C PRO A 54 -18.66 4.57 -47.34
N GLY A 55 -19.30 4.50 -46.17
CA GLY A 55 -18.65 4.04 -44.93
C GLY A 55 -19.06 4.79 -43.64
N GLY A 56 -19.81 5.90 -43.75
CA GLY A 56 -20.38 6.60 -42.60
C GLY A 56 -20.04 8.10 -42.56
N SER A 57 -20.48 8.80 -41.52
CA SER A 57 -20.28 10.25 -41.33
C SER A 57 -18.86 10.65 -40.93
N GLN A 58 -17.91 9.71 -40.90
CA GLN A 58 -16.49 10.03 -40.74
C GLN A 58 -15.98 10.59 -42.08
N GLY A 59 -16.35 11.83 -42.38
CA GLY A 59 -16.00 12.49 -43.64
C GLY A 59 -14.51 12.83 -43.75
N LEU A 60 -14.16 14.04 -44.18
CA LEU A 60 -12.76 14.44 -44.46
C LEU A 60 -11.84 14.48 -43.22
N ALA A 61 -12.27 13.95 -42.07
CA ALA A 61 -11.48 13.84 -40.84
C ALA A 61 -10.18 13.03 -41.03
N PHE A 62 -10.15 12.06 -41.96
CA PHE A 62 -8.93 11.33 -42.30
C PHE A 62 -7.86 12.21 -42.97
N LEU A 63 -8.23 13.41 -43.45
CA LEU A 63 -7.29 14.38 -44.03
C LEU A 63 -6.63 15.27 -42.99
N ASP A 64 -7.20 15.35 -41.79
CA ASP A 64 -6.68 16.20 -40.73
C ASP A 64 -5.23 15.86 -40.36
N PRO A 65 -4.84 14.56 -40.23
CA PRO A 65 -3.45 14.16 -40.02
C PRO A 65 -2.47 14.54 -41.12
N LEU A 66 -2.95 14.91 -42.32
CA LEU A 66 -2.13 15.21 -43.50
C LEU A 66 -2.15 16.69 -43.91
N THR A 67 -3.05 17.45 -43.29
CA THR A 67 -3.27 18.86 -43.57
C THR A 67 -3.11 19.63 -42.26
N THR A 68 -4.21 19.96 -41.58
CA THR A 68 -4.23 20.83 -40.40
C THR A 68 -3.32 20.36 -39.26
N ALA A 69 -3.30 19.06 -38.94
CA ALA A 69 -2.61 18.54 -37.76
C ALA A 69 -1.09 18.69 -37.85
N ILE A 70 -0.51 18.44 -39.03
CA ILE A 70 0.96 18.56 -39.23
C ILE A 70 1.40 20.02 -39.04
N PHE A 71 0.62 20.98 -39.56
CA PHE A 71 0.95 22.40 -39.39
C PHE A 71 0.74 22.88 -37.94
N ASN A 72 -0.26 22.33 -37.23
CA ASN A 72 -0.45 22.61 -35.79
C ASN A 72 0.72 22.06 -34.95
N GLU A 73 1.19 20.84 -35.27
CA GLU A 73 2.36 20.23 -34.63
C GLU A 73 3.63 21.04 -34.93
N ALA A 74 3.83 21.46 -36.18
CA ALA A 74 4.95 22.34 -36.54
C ALA A 74 4.88 23.67 -35.78
N MET A 75 3.69 24.23 -35.56
CA MET A 75 3.52 25.49 -34.82
C MET A 75 3.85 25.36 -33.32
N SER A 76 3.69 24.17 -32.73
CA SER A 76 3.93 23.94 -31.30
C SER A 76 5.40 23.75 -30.93
N THR A 77 6.28 23.55 -31.90
CA THR A 77 7.74 23.39 -31.69
C THR A 77 8.47 24.62 -31.15
N GLY A 78 7.80 25.78 -31.07
CA GLY A 78 8.34 26.97 -30.40
C GLY A 78 9.30 27.80 -31.30
N PRO A 79 10.43 28.31 -30.77
CA PRO A 79 11.32 29.23 -31.49
C PRO A 79 12.29 28.56 -32.45
N HIS A 80 12.27 27.22 -32.57
CA HIS A 80 13.20 26.46 -33.40
C HIS A 80 12.63 26.21 -34.80
N PRO A 81 12.96 27.04 -35.81
CA PRO A 81 12.40 26.90 -37.16
C PRO A 81 12.73 25.57 -37.83
N GLU A 82 13.90 25.00 -37.54
CA GLU A 82 14.35 23.76 -38.16
C GLU A 82 13.48 22.59 -37.75
N ASP A 83 13.07 22.51 -36.48
CA ASP A 83 12.20 21.46 -35.97
C ASP A 83 10.80 21.55 -36.59
N ALA A 84 10.24 22.77 -36.66
CA ALA A 84 8.96 23.01 -37.33
C ALA A 84 8.99 22.52 -38.79
N LEU A 85 10.01 22.94 -39.55
CA LEU A 85 10.13 22.60 -40.97
C LEU A 85 10.46 21.12 -41.20
N LYS A 86 11.21 20.50 -40.29
CA LYS A 86 11.51 19.07 -40.33
C LYS A 86 10.24 18.23 -40.13
N ILE A 87 9.34 18.63 -39.21
CA ILE A 87 8.03 17.98 -39.06
C ILE A 87 7.23 18.06 -40.37
N LEU A 88 7.22 19.21 -41.04
CA LEU A 88 6.54 19.34 -42.33
C LEU A 88 7.14 18.43 -43.41
N GLU A 89 8.47 18.29 -43.45
CA GLU A 89 9.17 17.43 -44.42
C GLU A 89 8.93 15.94 -44.12
N ASP A 90 9.16 15.53 -42.87
CA ASP A 90 9.10 14.12 -42.42
C ASP A 90 7.67 13.56 -42.52
N ARG A 91 6.65 14.39 -42.27
CA ARG A 91 5.23 14.03 -42.38
C ARG A 91 4.65 14.30 -43.78
N GLY A 92 5.46 14.76 -44.73
CA GLY A 92 5.02 15.01 -46.11
C GLY A 92 3.87 16.02 -46.23
N ALA A 93 3.92 17.13 -45.50
CA ALA A 93 2.86 18.13 -45.43
C ALA A 93 2.45 18.64 -46.83
N LEU A 94 1.15 18.69 -47.10
CA LEU A 94 0.59 19.26 -48.33
C LEU A 94 0.57 20.79 -48.24
N LEU A 95 1.33 21.47 -49.10
CA LEU A 95 1.37 22.93 -49.14
C LEU A 95 0.28 23.46 -50.08
N SER A 96 -0.51 24.43 -49.64
CA SER A 96 -1.60 25.04 -50.41
C SER A 96 -1.12 25.60 -51.76
N GLU A 97 0.01 26.29 -51.76
CA GLU A 97 0.66 26.84 -52.96
C GLU A 97 1.49 25.80 -53.76
N GLY A 98 1.69 24.61 -53.18
CA GLY A 98 2.40 23.50 -53.80
C GLY A 98 1.68 22.96 -55.04
N LEU A 99 2.37 22.11 -55.81
CA LEU A 99 1.79 21.42 -56.98
C LEU A 99 0.50 20.68 -56.62
N TYR A 100 0.54 19.89 -55.54
CA TYR A 100 -0.62 19.11 -55.08
C TYR A 100 -1.70 19.99 -54.45
N GLY A 101 -1.35 21.01 -53.66
CA GLY A 101 -2.34 21.94 -53.09
C GLY A 101 -3.11 22.70 -54.15
N ARG A 102 -2.43 23.19 -55.20
CA ARG A 102 -3.09 23.83 -56.35
C ARG A 102 -3.95 22.86 -57.15
N PHE A 103 -3.48 21.63 -57.36
CA PHE A 103 -4.26 20.60 -58.03
C PHE A 103 -5.53 20.25 -57.24
N LEU A 104 -5.40 20.00 -55.93
CA LEU A 104 -6.52 19.73 -55.03
C LEU A 104 -7.48 20.90 -54.97
N SER A 105 -6.97 22.12 -55.01
CA SER A 105 -7.79 23.33 -55.05
C SER A 105 -8.63 23.41 -56.32
N LYS A 106 -7.99 23.20 -57.47
CA LYS A 106 -8.68 23.15 -58.76
C LYS A 106 -9.69 22.00 -58.81
N LEU A 107 -9.31 20.82 -58.32
CA LEU A 107 -10.14 19.63 -58.31
C LEU A 107 -11.39 19.81 -57.46
N ARG A 108 -11.28 20.44 -56.28
CA ARG A 108 -12.46 20.70 -55.45
C ARG A 108 -13.41 21.69 -56.11
N ALA A 109 -12.88 22.70 -56.79
CA ALA A 109 -13.68 23.68 -57.51
C ALA A 109 -14.41 23.05 -58.72
N GLU A 110 -13.74 22.17 -59.47
CA GLU A 110 -14.28 21.59 -60.71
C GLU A 110 -15.07 20.29 -60.48
N LYS A 111 -14.57 19.39 -59.62
CA LYS A 111 -15.11 18.06 -59.36
C LYS A 111 -15.09 17.72 -57.85
N PRO A 112 -15.94 18.35 -57.02
CA PRO A 112 -15.90 18.19 -55.56
C PRO A 112 -16.09 16.75 -55.07
N LYS A 113 -16.78 15.88 -55.83
CA LYS A 113 -16.98 14.47 -55.49
C LYS A 113 -15.71 13.62 -55.57
N LEU A 114 -14.75 14.02 -56.40
CA LEU A 114 -13.50 13.29 -56.60
C LEU A 114 -12.38 13.76 -55.67
N TYR A 115 -12.57 14.91 -55.03
CA TYR A 115 -11.62 15.49 -54.10
C TYR A 115 -11.15 14.50 -53.00
N PRO A 116 -12.03 13.79 -52.26
CA PRO A 116 -11.57 12.91 -51.19
C PRO A 116 -10.66 11.78 -51.69
N GLY A 117 -11.01 11.16 -52.82
CA GLY A 117 -10.23 10.09 -53.43
C GLY A 117 -8.87 10.58 -53.94
N ALA A 118 -8.83 11.75 -54.57
CA ALA A 118 -7.58 12.34 -55.03
C ALA A 118 -6.65 12.73 -53.87
N VAL A 119 -7.19 13.24 -52.77
CA VAL A 119 -6.36 13.53 -51.58
C VAL A 119 -5.80 12.23 -51.00
N ALA A 120 -6.61 11.17 -50.88
CA ALA A 120 -6.17 9.87 -50.39
C ALA A 120 -5.04 9.26 -51.27
N ALA A 121 -5.18 9.37 -52.60
CA ALA A 121 -4.18 8.91 -53.54
C ALA A 121 -2.88 9.73 -53.44
N ILE A 122 -2.97 11.06 -53.40
CA ILE A 122 -1.79 11.94 -53.24
C ILE A 122 -1.08 11.66 -51.91
N ALA A 123 -1.83 11.49 -50.82
CA ALA A 123 -1.29 11.16 -49.50
C ALA A 123 -0.50 9.84 -49.50
N ALA A 124 -1.01 8.81 -50.18
CA ALA A 124 -0.31 7.54 -50.35
C ALA A 124 1.01 7.70 -51.13
N THR A 125 1.06 8.60 -52.11
CA THR A 125 2.28 8.85 -52.91
C THR A 125 3.33 9.71 -52.19
N LEU A 126 2.92 10.53 -51.22
CA LEU A 126 3.81 11.50 -50.59
C LEU A 126 4.74 10.91 -49.52
N GLY A 127 4.47 9.72 -48.97
CA GLY A 127 5.51 9.00 -48.23
C GLY A 127 5.07 7.72 -47.50
N PRO A 128 6.00 6.77 -47.27
CA PRO A 128 5.79 5.52 -46.53
C PRO A 128 5.76 5.69 -45.00
N HIS A 129 6.10 6.87 -44.46
CA HIS A 129 6.11 7.17 -43.02
C HIS A 129 4.88 7.94 -42.53
N ASN A 130 3.96 8.27 -43.43
CA ASN A 130 2.64 8.68 -43.03
C ASN A 130 1.99 7.45 -42.41
N ALA A 131 2.02 7.39 -41.08
CA ALA A 131 1.22 6.47 -40.30
C ALA A 131 -0.23 6.70 -40.72
N TRP A 132 -0.66 5.93 -41.71
CA TRP A 132 -2.06 5.82 -42.05
C TRP A 132 -2.81 5.48 -40.76
N PRO A 133 -4.06 5.90 -40.56
CA PRO A 133 -4.79 5.73 -39.30
C PRO A 133 -5.09 4.27 -38.90
N ASP A 134 -4.29 3.30 -39.33
CA ASP A 134 -4.43 1.88 -39.08
C ASP A 134 -3.23 1.29 -38.33
N GLN A 135 -3.10 1.65 -37.05
CA GLN A 135 -2.48 0.75 -36.07
C GLN A 135 -3.36 0.46 -34.86
N SER A 136 -4.58 1.03 -34.78
CA SER A 136 -5.48 0.85 -33.63
C SER A 136 -6.72 0.01 -33.91
N GLY A 137 -6.73 -0.81 -34.97
CA GLY A 137 -7.74 -1.87 -35.14
C GLY A 137 -9.15 -1.41 -35.51
N ARG A 138 -9.31 -0.28 -36.22
CA ARG A 138 -10.60 0.11 -36.80
C ARG A 138 -10.50 0.13 -38.32
N GLN A 139 -11.17 -0.86 -38.93
CA GLN A 139 -11.59 -1.02 -40.33
C GLN A 139 -10.55 -0.59 -41.39
N PRO A 140 -9.98 -1.53 -42.17
CA PRO A 140 -9.17 -1.17 -43.32
C PRO A 140 -10.02 -0.29 -44.25
N PHE A 141 -9.45 0.84 -44.64
CA PHE A 141 -10.08 1.77 -45.57
C PHE A 141 -10.59 0.97 -46.80
N PRO A 142 -11.83 1.17 -47.27
CA PRO A 142 -12.34 0.38 -48.38
C PRO A 142 -11.44 0.65 -49.58
N TRP A 143 -10.76 -0.38 -50.09
CA TRP A 143 -9.96 -0.35 -51.32
C TRP A 143 -10.71 0.32 -52.49
N ALA A 144 -12.06 0.26 -52.46
CA ALA A 144 -12.96 0.98 -53.36
C ALA A 144 -12.76 2.51 -53.36
N VAL A 145 -12.51 3.14 -52.22
CA VAL A 145 -12.26 4.60 -52.14
C VAL A 145 -10.89 4.93 -52.73
N TRP A 146 -9.88 4.08 -52.52
CA TRP A 146 -8.56 4.24 -53.14
C TRP A 146 -8.63 4.10 -54.68
N LEU A 147 -9.34 3.09 -55.19
CA LEU A 147 -9.56 2.91 -56.63
C LEU A 147 -10.37 4.05 -57.26
N SER A 148 -11.37 4.58 -56.54
CA SER A 148 -12.13 5.75 -57.02
C SER A 148 -11.24 7.00 -57.16
N GLY A 149 -10.23 7.15 -56.30
CA GLY A 149 -9.22 8.22 -56.38
C GLY A 149 -8.29 8.08 -57.57
N LEU A 150 -7.89 6.85 -57.93
CA LEU A 150 -7.10 6.59 -59.13
C LEU A 150 -7.91 6.88 -60.41
N ALA A 151 -9.18 6.47 -60.45
CA ALA A 151 -10.07 6.78 -61.57
C ALA A 151 -10.26 8.30 -61.75
N ALA A 152 -10.36 9.06 -60.64
CA ALA A 152 -10.40 10.51 -60.68
C ALA A 152 -9.14 11.16 -61.24
N ILE A 153 -7.98 10.65 -60.85
CA ILE A 153 -6.69 11.12 -61.36
C ILE A 153 -6.63 10.87 -62.86
N LEU A 154 -7.02 9.67 -63.31
CA LEU A 154 -7.07 9.27 -64.72
C LEU A 154 -8.05 10.11 -65.55
N GLU A 155 -9.21 10.47 -64.99
CA GLU A 155 -10.22 11.30 -65.67
C GLU A 155 -9.82 12.77 -65.84
N LEU A 156 -8.91 13.29 -65.01
CA LEU A 156 -8.44 14.68 -65.07
C LEU A 156 -7.11 14.85 -65.78
N VAL A 157 -6.49 13.75 -66.19
CA VAL A 157 -5.36 13.81 -67.10
C VAL A 157 -5.86 14.41 -68.42
N PRO A 158 -5.40 15.60 -68.83
CA PRO A 158 -5.90 16.25 -70.03
C PRO A 158 -5.65 15.34 -71.24
N SER A 159 -6.63 15.27 -72.13
CA SER A 159 -6.61 14.50 -73.39
C SER A 159 -5.54 14.94 -74.40
N SER A 160 -4.58 15.77 -73.99
CA SER A 160 -3.38 16.12 -74.74
C SER A 160 -2.19 15.22 -74.43
N LEU A 161 -2.35 14.16 -73.65
CA LEU A 161 -1.32 13.13 -73.46
C LEU A 161 -1.12 12.32 -74.75
N ILE A 162 0.15 12.08 -75.07
CA ILE A 162 0.61 11.64 -76.38
C ILE A 162 0.39 10.12 -76.47
N LYS A 163 0.07 9.61 -77.67
CA LYS A 163 -0.14 8.18 -78.01
C LYS A 163 0.55 7.10 -77.13
N PRO A 164 1.85 7.19 -76.76
CA PRO A 164 2.49 6.17 -75.91
C PRO A 164 1.84 5.99 -74.52
N GLU A 165 1.20 7.00 -73.96
CA GLU A 165 0.57 6.92 -72.64
C GLU A 165 -0.80 6.19 -72.69
N ALA A 166 -1.49 6.25 -73.83
CA ALA A 166 -2.72 5.48 -74.07
C ALA A 166 -2.44 3.98 -74.24
N ASP A 167 -1.33 3.63 -74.89
CA ASP A 167 -0.91 2.23 -75.05
C ASP A 167 -0.47 1.62 -73.71
N GLN A 168 0.21 2.40 -72.85
CA GLN A 168 0.49 2.00 -71.47
C GLN A 168 -0.77 1.77 -70.66
N LEU A 169 -1.79 2.63 -70.78
CA LEU A 169 -3.06 2.46 -70.08
C LEU A 169 -3.79 1.19 -70.50
N THR A 170 -3.73 0.86 -71.79
CA THR A 170 -4.40 -0.31 -72.34
C THR A 170 -3.72 -1.61 -71.87
N ALA A 171 -2.39 -1.60 -71.75
CA ALA A 171 -1.64 -2.69 -71.13
C ALA A 171 -1.98 -2.85 -69.65
N VAL A 172 -2.10 -1.75 -68.90
CA VAL A 172 -2.51 -1.77 -67.48
C VAL A 172 -3.94 -2.27 -67.28
N VAL A 173 -4.86 -1.95 -68.20
CA VAL A 173 -6.26 -2.44 -68.15
C VAL A 173 -6.33 -3.93 -68.47
N SER A 174 -5.56 -4.41 -69.44
CA SER A 174 -5.44 -5.84 -69.76
C SER A 174 -4.82 -6.62 -68.60
N ASP A 175 -3.79 -6.08 -67.97
CA ASP A 175 -3.16 -6.66 -66.79
C ASP A 175 -4.15 -6.69 -65.61
N ALA A 176 -4.90 -5.61 -65.38
CA ALA A 176 -5.94 -5.54 -64.35
C ALA A 176 -7.10 -6.54 -64.58
N LEU A 177 -7.41 -6.90 -65.82
CA LEU A 177 -8.40 -7.93 -66.15
C LEU A 177 -7.86 -9.35 -65.91
N ALA A 178 -6.59 -9.63 -66.18
CA ALA A 178 -5.96 -10.90 -65.83
C ALA A 178 -5.92 -11.12 -64.30
N HIS A 179 -5.69 -10.04 -63.55
CA HIS A 179 -5.78 -10.06 -62.08
C HIS A 179 -7.20 -10.31 -61.56
N ARG A 180 -8.26 -10.19 -62.38
CA ARG A 180 -9.63 -10.49 -61.97
C ARG A 180 -9.88 -11.99 -61.77
N ASP A 181 -9.36 -12.84 -62.65
CA ASP A 181 -9.54 -14.29 -62.49
C ASP A 181 -8.74 -14.81 -61.29
N GLU A 182 -7.55 -14.24 -61.06
CA GLU A 182 -6.78 -14.46 -59.82
C GLU A 182 -7.55 -13.99 -58.58
N THR A 183 -8.35 -12.92 -58.68
CA THR A 183 -9.16 -12.44 -57.54
C THR A 183 -10.31 -13.37 -57.17
N GLU A 184 -10.92 -14.09 -58.12
CA GLU A 184 -11.97 -15.07 -57.82
C GLU A 184 -11.39 -16.34 -57.16
N GLU A 185 -10.21 -16.78 -57.60
CA GLU A 185 -9.49 -17.88 -56.93
C GLU A 185 -9.06 -17.49 -55.52
N MET A 186 -8.50 -16.28 -55.36
CA MET A 186 -8.19 -15.71 -54.04
C MET A 186 -9.44 -15.61 -53.15
N LYS A 187 -10.59 -15.23 -53.71
CA LYS A 187 -11.85 -15.16 -52.96
C LYS A 187 -12.30 -16.53 -52.46
N HIS A 188 -12.26 -17.56 -53.30
CA HIS A 188 -12.65 -18.91 -52.90
C HIS A 188 -11.67 -19.50 -51.86
N ALA A 189 -10.37 -19.26 -52.04
CA ALA A 189 -9.35 -19.62 -51.05
C ALA A 189 -9.56 -18.89 -49.71
N PHE A 190 -9.93 -17.61 -49.77
CA PHE A 190 -10.26 -16.80 -48.60
C PHE A 190 -11.52 -17.30 -47.87
N GLU A 191 -12.60 -17.64 -48.59
CA GLU A 191 -13.82 -18.19 -48.00
C GLU A 191 -13.55 -19.53 -47.30
N THR A 192 -12.77 -20.41 -47.94
CA THR A 192 -12.37 -21.70 -47.37
C THR A 192 -11.49 -21.53 -46.13
N TRP A 193 -10.49 -20.64 -46.22
CA TRP A 193 -9.63 -20.29 -45.10
C TRP A 193 -10.42 -19.64 -43.95
N SER A 194 -11.34 -18.74 -44.24
CA SER A 194 -12.19 -18.07 -43.26
C SER A 194 -13.09 -19.06 -42.53
N GLY A 195 -13.74 -19.97 -43.25
CA GLY A 195 -14.59 -21.00 -42.66
C GLY A 195 -13.80 -21.96 -41.75
N LYS A 196 -12.61 -22.40 -42.20
CA LYS A 196 -11.73 -23.23 -41.39
C LYS A 196 -11.24 -22.49 -40.14
N THR A 197 -10.78 -21.25 -40.31
CA THR A 197 -10.29 -20.41 -39.21
C THR A 197 -11.40 -20.16 -38.18
N GLN A 198 -12.63 -19.91 -38.62
CA GLN A 198 -13.78 -19.74 -37.73
C GLN A 198 -14.08 -21.02 -36.93
N SER A 199 -14.05 -22.19 -37.56
CA SER A 199 -14.25 -23.48 -36.89
C SER A 199 -13.15 -23.79 -35.89
N ASP A 200 -11.88 -23.61 -36.27
CA ASP A 200 -10.72 -23.87 -35.42
C ASP A 200 -10.72 -22.91 -34.21
N THR A 201 -11.04 -21.63 -34.44
CA THR A 201 -11.18 -20.62 -33.39
C THR A 201 -12.31 -20.97 -32.43
N GLN A 202 -13.46 -21.44 -32.94
CA GLN A 202 -14.59 -21.85 -32.11
C GLN A 202 -14.22 -23.05 -31.23
N ALA A 203 -13.53 -24.05 -31.79
CA ALA A 203 -13.05 -25.20 -31.03
C ALA A 203 -12.04 -24.81 -29.94
N GLU A 204 -11.16 -23.84 -30.21
CA GLU A 204 -10.22 -23.33 -29.21
C GLU A 204 -10.92 -22.52 -28.11
N ILE A 205 -11.91 -21.69 -28.45
CA ILE A 205 -12.76 -20.97 -27.49
C ILE A 205 -13.48 -21.95 -26.57
N ASP A 206 -14.03 -23.04 -27.10
CA ASP A 206 -14.76 -24.01 -26.29
C ASP A 206 -13.83 -24.80 -25.36
N ARG A 207 -12.62 -25.16 -25.81
CA ARG A 207 -11.57 -25.74 -24.94
C ARG A 207 -11.15 -24.78 -23.85
N PHE A 208 -10.97 -23.50 -24.18
CA PHE A 208 -10.62 -22.48 -23.21
C PHE A 208 -11.72 -22.29 -22.16
N ARG A 209 -12.99 -22.23 -22.57
CA ARG A 209 -14.14 -22.16 -21.65
C ARG A 209 -14.20 -23.34 -20.71
N GLN A 210 -13.97 -24.55 -21.22
CA GLN A 210 -13.96 -25.76 -20.41
C GLN A 210 -12.80 -25.77 -19.41
N SER A 211 -11.59 -25.43 -19.86
CA SER A 211 -10.42 -25.31 -18.98
C SER A 211 -10.61 -24.23 -17.90
N ALA A 212 -11.19 -23.08 -18.26
CA ALA A 212 -11.51 -22.01 -17.32
C ALA A 212 -12.56 -22.46 -16.29
N ALA A 213 -13.59 -23.20 -16.70
CA ALA A 213 -14.60 -23.75 -15.81
C ALA A 213 -14.01 -24.78 -14.84
N ASP A 214 -13.10 -25.65 -15.30
CA ASP A 214 -12.43 -26.64 -14.46
C ASP A 214 -11.46 -25.99 -13.48
N ALA A 215 -10.70 -24.97 -13.92
CA ALA A 215 -9.84 -24.17 -13.06
C ALA A 215 -10.66 -23.40 -12.00
N ALA A 216 -11.81 -22.84 -12.37
CA ALA A 216 -12.71 -22.17 -11.43
C ALA A 216 -13.27 -23.15 -10.38
N LYS A 217 -13.68 -24.36 -10.78
CA LYS A 217 -14.14 -25.40 -9.83
C LYS A 217 -13.02 -25.85 -8.89
N PHE A 218 -11.81 -26.04 -9.43
CA PHE A 218 -10.66 -26.46 -8.63
C PHE A 218 -10.25 -25.39 -7.60
N THR A 219 -10.19 -24.12 -8.02
CA THR A 219 -9.90 -23.00 -7.11
C THR A 219 -11.00 -22.82 -6.07
N GLN A 220 -12.28 -22.96 -6.44
CA GLN A 220 -13.38 -22.94 -5.49
C GLN A 220 -13.27 -24.07 -4.46
N ALA A 221 -12.93 -25.29 -4.88
CA ALA A 221 -12.72 -26.43 -3.98
C ALA A 221 -11.53 -26.23 -3.03
N GLN A 222 -10.42 -25.65 -3.51
CA GLN A 222 -9.29 -25.31 -2.65
C GLN A 222 -9.64 -24.22 -1.63
N LEU A 223 -10.39 -23.19 -2.05
CA LEU A 223 -10.79 -22.11 -1.16
C LEU A 223 -11.74 -22.60 -0.06
N THR A 224 -12.72 -23.44 -0.41
CA THR A 224 -13.63 -24.03 0.58
C THR A 224 -12.90 -24.95 1.55
N GLN A 225 -11.94 -25.74 1.06
CA GLN A 225 -11.10 -26.59 1.91
C GLN A 225 -10.19 -25.76 2.83
N ALA A 226 -9.56 -24.70 2.31
CA ALA A 226 -8.72 -23.81 3.10
C ALA A 226 -9.54 -23.05 4.16
N LEU A 227 -10.75 -22.61 3.82
CA LEU A 227 -11.66 -21.98 4.78
C LEU A 227 -12.08 -22.97 5.88
N ALA A 228 -12.42 -24.21 5.53
CA ALA A 228 -12.75 -25.25 6.50
C ALA A 228 -11.58 -25.60 7.44
N ASP A 229 -10.36 -25.74 6.88
CA ASP A 229 -9.15 -25.98 7.67
C ASP A 229 -8.82 -24.79 8.57
N SER A 230 -8.91 -23.57 8.05
CA SER A 230 -8.67 -22.34 8.83
C SER A 230 -9.65 -22.20 10.00
N SER A 231 -10.94 -22.48 9.79
CA SER A 231 -11.95 -22.47 10.83
C SER A 231 -11.63 -23.49 11.93
N THR A 232 -11.23 -24.70 11.53
CA THR A 232 -10.83 -25.76 12.46
C THR A 232 -9.61 -25.35 13.30
N ARG A 233 -8.59 -24.77 12.66
CA ARG A 233 -7.39 -24.27 13.36
C ARG A 233 -7.69 -23.10 14.29
N ILE A 234 -8.61 -22.20 13.92
CA ILE A 234 -9.03 -21.09 14.77
C ILE A 234 -9.74 -21.63 16.02
N LEU A 235 -10.64 -22.60 15.87
CA LEU A 235 -11.32 -23.24 17.01
C LEU A 235 -10.32 -23.98 17.91
N GLU A 236 -9.37 -24.69 17.33
CA GLU A 236 -8.31 -25.37 18.09
C GLU A 236 -7.40 -24.37 18.83
N LEU A 237 -7.07 -23.24 18.19
CA LEU A 237 -6.30 -22.17 18.82
C LEU A 237 -7.09 -21.50 19.94
N GLU A 238 -8.39 -21.20 19.73
CA GLU A 238 -9.26 -20.65 20.75
C GLU A 238 -9.32 -21.58 21.97
N ASP A 239 -9.50 -22.88 21.76
CA ASP A 239 -9.52 -23.87 22.83
C ASP A 239 -8.17 -23.92 23.57
N LYS A 240 -7.05 -23.93 22.84
CA LYS A 240 -5.70 -23.88 23.43
C LYS A 240 -5.46 -22.61 24.24
N VAL A 241 -5.87 -21.45 23.72
CA VAL A 241 -5.73 -20.14 24.39
C VAL A 241 -6.63 -20.07 25.62
N ARG A 242 -7.89 -20.47 25.51
CA ARG A 242 -8.84 -20.52 26.63
C ARG A 242 -8.33 -21.44 27.73
N LYS A 243 -7.84 -22.65 27.36
CA LYS A 243 -7.18 -23.56 28.29
C LYS A 243 -5.99 -22.86 28.94
N ARG A 244 -5.01 -22.32 28.19
CA ARG A 244 -3.86 -21.64 28.81
C ARG A 244 -4.24 -20.47 29.72
N LEU A 245 -5.18 -19.61 29.32
CA LEU A 245 -5.60 -18.44 30.10
C LEU A 245 -6.27 -18.82 31.42
N VAL A 246 -7.14 -19.85 31.40
CA VAL A 246 -7.80 -20.35 32.62
C VAL A 246 -6.77 -20.89 33.62
N LEU A 247 -5.65 -21.43 33.14
CA LEU A 247 -4.61 -22.05 33.96
C LEU A 247 -3.55 -21.05 34.45
N GLU A 248 -3.24 -20.03 33.65
CA GLU A 248 -2.20 -19.04 33.96
C GLU A 248 -2.71 -17.91 34.88
N ALA A 249 -3.99 -17.54 34.78
CA ALA A 249 -4.53 -16.45 35.60
C ALA A 249 -4.48 -16.72 37.12
N PRO A 250 -4.85 -17.90 37.64
CA PRO A 250 -4.78 -18.17 39.08
C PRO A 250 -3.35 -18.22 39.61
N THR A 251 -2.44 -18.83 38.84
CA THR A 251 -1.04 -19.03 39.26
C THR A 251 -0.29 -17.70 39.32
N THR A 252 -0.47 -16.86 38.31
CA THR A 252 0.09 -15.50 38.28
C THR A 252 -0.49 -14.62 39.39
N TYR A 253 -1.80 -14.70 39.65
CA TYR A 253 -2.46 -13.97 40.73
C TYR A 253 -1.87 -14.32 42.11
N TRP A 254 -1.82 -15.61 42.46
CA TRP A 254 -1.32 -16.06 43.76
C TRP A 254 0.18 -15.84 43.93
N SER A 255 0.97 -16.01 42.87
CA SER A 255 2.40 -15.68 42.86
C SER A 255 2.64 -14.19 43.11
N LYS A 256 1.89 -13.31 42.42
CA LYS A 256 1.95 -11.86 42.65
C LYS A 256 1.56 -11.50 44.08
N LYS A 257 0.51 -12.12 44.62
CA LYS A 257 0.05 -11.89 45.99
C LYS A 257 1.08 -12.34 47.03
N ALA A 258 1.69 -13.51 46.83
CA ALA A 258 2.77 -14.00 47.68
C ALA A 258 3.96 -13.04 47.72
N ASN A 259 4.40 -12.56 46.55
CA ASN A 259 5.49 -11.59 46.45
C ASN A 259 5.14 -10.25 47.10
N GLY A 260 3.87 -9.82 47.01
CA GLY A 260 3.37 -8.64 47.72
C GLY A 260 3.54 -8.74 49.23
N HIS A 261 3.15 -9.87 49.84
CA HIS A 261 3.33 -10.08 51.28
C HIS A 261 4.81 -10.15 51.69
N VAL A 262 5.66 -10.79 50.88
CA VAL A 262 7.11 -10.83 51.12
C VAL A 262 7.70 -9.42 51.03
N ALA A 263 7.28 -8.61 50.06
CA ALA A 263 7.73 -7.22 49.92
C ALA A 263 7.31 -6.36 51.14
N ILE A 264 6.09 -6.54 51.64
CA ILE A 264 5.62 -5.87 52.87
C ILE A 264 6.47 -6.31 54.07
N ALA A 265 6.70 -7.62 54.25
CA ALA A 265 7.53 -8.14 55.33
C ALA A 265 8.96 -7.58 55.27
N PHE A 266 9.55 -7.53 54.09
CA PHE A 266 10.87 -6.93 53.87
C PHE A 266 10.88 -5.43 54.16
N GLY A 267 9.85 -4.69 53.73
CA GLY A 267 9.70 -3.26 54.02
C GLY A 267 9.63 -2.96 55.52
N PHE A 268 8.81 -3.71 56.26
CA PHE A 268 8.77 -3.60 57.72
C PHE A 268 10.07 -4.05 58.39
N GLY A 269 10.76 -5.06 57.85
CA GLY A 269 12.08 -5.50 58.32
C GLY A 269 13.17 -4.43 58.12
N ALA A 270 13.18 -3.77 56.96
CA ALA A 270 14.10 -2.67 56.70
C ALA A 270 13.81 -1.46 57.58
N LEU A 271 12.53 -1.06 57.71
CA LEU A 271 12.09 0.00 58.62
C LEU A 271 12.48 -0.31 60.07
N PHE A 272 12.34 -1.58 60.47
CA PHE A 272 12.74 -2.05 61.79
C PHE A 272 14.25 -1.90 62.03
N LEU A 273 15.08 -2.35 61.09
CA LEU A 273 16.54 -2.21 61.18
C LEU A 273 16.98 -0.75 61.20
N LEU A 274 16.34 0.11 60.42
CA LEU A 274 16.58 1.55 60.45
C LEU A 274 16.15 2.18 61.79
N GLY A 275 15.00 1.79 62.33
CA GLY A 275 14.54 2.23 63.65
C GLY A 275 15.47 1.79 64.77
N LEU A 276 15.94 0.54 64.74
CA LEU A 276 16.91 0.02 65.69
C LEU A 276 18.27 0.74 65.57
N GLY A 277 18.79 0.88 64.35
CA GLY A 277 20.06 1.56 64.10
C GLY A 277 20.03 3.04 64.49
N SER A 278 18.96 3.75 64.14
CA SER A 278 18.77 5.15 64.55
C SER A 278 18.57 5.31 66.05
N GLY A 279 17.85 4.40 66.71
CA GLY A 279 17.70 4.40 68.16
C GLY A 279 19.02 4.18 68.89
N ILE A 280 19.84 3.21 68.45
CA ILE A 280 21.18 2.97 69.00
C ILE A 280 22.09 4.17 68.77
N TYR A 281 22.10 4.71 67.54
CA TYR A 281 22.89 5.90 67.22
C TYR A 281 22.50 7.10 68.09
N TRP A 282 21.20 7.35 68.25
CA TRP A 282 20.70 8.45 69.09
C TRP A 282 21.06 8.25 70.56
N LEU A 283 20.89 7.04 71.09
CA LEU A 283 21.23 6.72 72.48
C LEU A 283 22.72 6.89 72.77
N THR A 284 23.58 6.50 71.82
CA THR A 284 25.05 6.63 71.96
C THR A 284 25.56 8.06 71.87
N HIS A 285 24.92 8.93 71.07
CA HIS A 285 25.37 10.31 70.88
C HIS A 285 24.70 11.31 71.83
N TYR A 286 23.41 11.12 72.13
CA TYR A 286 22.60 12.10 72.87
C TYR A 286 22.01 11.53 74.15
N GLY A 287 21.93 10.20 74.28
CA GLY A 287 21.29 9.55 75.42
C GLY A 287 22.02 9.77 76.73
N VAL A 288 23.37 9.74 76.72
CA VAL A 288 24.18 9.95 77.92
C VAL A 288 24.00 11.38 78.46
N ASP A 289 24.08 12.38 77.59
CA ASP A 289 23.90 13.78 77.97
C ASP A 289 22.47 14.06 78.45
N LEU A 290 21.46 13.47 77.79
CA LEU A 290 20.06 13.62 78.20
C LEU A 290 19.81 13.04 79.59
N VAL A 291 20.37 11.87 79.91
CA VAL A 291 20.24 11.24 81.23
C VAL A 291 20.99 12.07 82.29
N ALA A 292 22.18 12.58 81.97
CA ALA A 292 22.94 13.45 82.86
C ALA A 292 22.19 14.75 83.18
N ASP A 293 21.63 15.42 82.17
CA ASP A 293 20.82 16.64 82.32
C ASP A 293 19.51 16.38 83.08
N ALA A 294 18.81 15.29 82.77
CA ALA A 294 17.58 14.91 83.47
C ALA A 294 17.85 14.61 84.95
N HIS A 295 18.95 13.93 85.24
CA HIS A 295 19.38 13.67 86.61
C HIS A 295 19.62 14.98 87.38
N GLN A 296 20.39 15.92 86.81
CA GLN A 296 20.66 17.21 87.44
C GLN A 296 19.39 18.04 87.68
N ARG A 297 18.45 18.07 86.72
CA ARG A 297 17.22 18.88 86.82
C ARG A 297 16.21 18.34 87.82
N ILE A 298 16.07 17.02 87.94
CA ILE A 298 15.01 16.41 88.75
C ILE A 298 15.45 16.21 90.20
N VAL A 299 16.72 15.89 90.41
CA VAL A 299 17.26 15.66 91.77
C VAL A 299 17.68 16.98 92.43
N GLY A 300 18.18 17.95 91.67
CA GLY A 300 18.83 19.14 92.24
C GLY A 300 19.96 18.78 93.21
N ASN A 301 20.32 19.69 94.12
CA ASN A 301 21.32 19.44 95.19
C ASN A 301 20.72 18.70 96.42
N VAL A 302 19.52 18.12 96.31
CA VAL A 302 18.80 17.57 97.47
C VAL A 302 19.21 16.12 97.70
N GLN A 303 19.81 15.86 98.86
CA GLN A 303 20.35 14.57 99.29
C GLN A 303 19.26 13.63 99.84
N ASP A 304 18.16 13.41 99.11
CA ASP A 304 17.16 12.40 99.47
C ASP A 304 17.47 11.07 98.75
N PRO A 305 18.04 10.05 99.44
CA PRO A 305 18.60 8.86 98.79
C PRO A 305 17.59 8.01 98.03
N GLY A 306 16.30 8.08 98.40
CA GLY A 306 15.24 7.27 97.80
C GLY A 306 14.71 7.80 96.47
N LEU A 307 14.60 9.13 96.31
CA LEU A 307 14.15 9.76 95.06
C LEU A 307 15.26 9.80 93.99
N LEU A 308 16.53 9.86 94.44
CA LEU A 308 17.74 9.82 93.63
C LEU A 308 17.87 8.60 92.71
N ALA A 309 17.37 7.42 93.12
CA ALA A 309 17.55 6.16 92.39
C ALA A 309 16.42 5.84 91.39
N LEU A 310 15.19 6.32 91.66
CA LEU A 310 14.00 5.93 90.88
C LEU A 310 13.88 6.71 89.55
N VAL A 311 14.28 7.97 89.53
CA VAL A 311 14.10 8.85 88.35
C VAL A 311 14.98 8.42 87.16
N PRO A 312 16.30 8.20 87.31
CA PRO A 312 17.13 7.75 86.18
C PRO A 312 16.72 6.36 85.69
N LEU A 313 16.28 5.49 86.61
CA LEU A 313 15.78 4.16 86.27
C LEU A 313 14.50 4.25 85.44
N ALA A 314 13.53 5.08 85.82
CA ALA A 314 12.31 5.29 85.04
C ALA A 314 12.59 5.85 83.63
N PHE A 315 13.55 6.77 83.53
CA PHE A 315 13.95 7.37 82.25
C PHE A 315 14.55 6.39 81.25
N ILE A 316 15.21 5.32 81.73
CA ILE A 316 15.78 4.27 80.87
C ILE A 316 14.75 3.16 80.63
N THR A 317 14.05 2.73 81.67
CA THR A 317 13.13 1.58 81.60
C THR A 317 11.90 1.86 80.75
N LEU A 318 11.27 3.04 80.85
CA LEU A 318 10.06 3.35 80.08
C LEU A 318 10.30 3.33 78.56
N PRO A 319 11.31 4.03 78.00
CA PRO A 319 11.63 3.93 76.58
C PRO A 319 12.03 2.53 76.16
N THR A 320 12.75 1.79 77.02
CA THR A 320 13.15 0.40 76.74
C THR A 320 11.94 -0.52 76.63
N LEU A 321 10.97 -0.41 77.55
CA LEU A 321 9.71 -1.17 77.48
C LEU A 321 8.89 -0.77 76.25
N ALA A 322 8.79 0.53 75.94
CA ALA A 322 8.10 1.01 74.76
C ALA A 322 8.74 0.47 73.47
N PHE A 323 10.07 0.43 73.40
CA PHE A 323 10.82 -0.14 72.29
C PHE A 323 10.61 -1.65 72.17
N ALA A 324 10.64 -2.39 73.29
CA ALA A 324 10.36 -3.82 73.32
C ALA A 324 8.92 -4.14 72.87
N TRP A 325 7.95 -3.30 73.26
CA TRP A 325 6.56 -3.43 72.83
C TRP A 325 6.41 -3.20 71.32
N LEU A 326 7.08 -2.17 70.79
CA LEU A 326 7.11 -1.88 69.35
C LEU A 326 7.77 -3.02 68.57
N LEU A 327 8.90 -3.53 69.06
CA LEU A 327 9.62 -4.68 68.50
C LEU A 327 8.70 -5.90 68.36
N ARG A 328 7.94 -6.21 69.42
CA ARG A 328 6.95 -7.30 69.41
C ARG A 328 5.91 -7.11 68.31
N HIS A 329 5.43 -5.88 68.12
CA HIS A 329 4.39 -5.58 67.13
C HIS A 329 4.94 -5.70 65.70
N VAL A 330 6.13 -5.16 65.44
CA VAL A 330 6.75 -5.24 64.11
C VAL A 330 7.12 -6.69 63.77
N SER A 331 7.69 -7.44 64.72
CA SER A 331 7.96 -8.87 64.55
C SER A 331 6.69 -9.63 64.20
N ARG A 332 5.56 -9.33 64.86
CA ARG A 332 4.27 -9.97 64.57
C ARG A 332 3.80 -9.68 63.14
N VAL A 333 3.88 -8.42 62.69
CA VAL A 333 3.50 -8.04 61.32
C VAL A 333 4.37 -8.76 60.28
N ILE A 334 5.68 -8.87 60.52
CA ILE A 334 6.60 -9.58 59.63
C ILE A 334 6.23 -11.06 59.54
N VAL A 335 6.08 -11.74 60.68
CA VAL A 335 5.73 -13.17 60.71
C VAL A 335 4.37 -13.43 60.06
N GLN A 336 3.38 -12.59 60.33
CA GLN A 336 2.06 -12.70 59.70
C GLN A 336 2.13 -12.56 58.17
N ASN A 337 2.88 -11.59 57.66
CA ASN A 337 3.04 -11.43 56.21
C ASN A 337 3.84 -12.58 55.58
N LEU A 338 4.87 -13.10 56.25
CA LEU A 338 5.59 -14.27 55.76
C LEU A 338 4.69 -15.52 55.71
N ALA A 339 3.85 -15.73 56.72
CA ALA A 339 2.86 -16.81 56.73
C ALA A 339 1.81 -16.67 55.62
N LEU A 340 1.26 -15.46 55.42
CA LEU A 340 0.34 -15.16 54.32
C LEU A 340 1.01 -15.34 52.94
N GLY A 341 2.29 -14.99 52.83
CA GLY A 341 3.09 -15.22 51.63
C GLY A 341 3.28 -16.71 51.34
N ALA A 342 3.59 -17.52 52.36
CA ALA A 342 3.72 -18.97 52.23
C ALA A 342 2.40 -19.65 51.84
N ASP A 343 1.28 -19.25 52.46
CA ASP A 343 -0.07 -19.71 52.09
C ASP A 343 -0.41 -19.36 50.63
N ALA A 344 -0.16 -18.12 50.22
CA ALA A 344 -0.38 -17.70 48.83
C ALA A 344 0.47 -18.52 47.84
N ARG A 345 1.72 -18.85 48.17
CA ARG A 345 2.54 -19.76 47.33
C ARG A 345 1.93 -21.15 47.25
N LEU A 346 1.50 -21.71 48.37
CA LEU A 346 0.85 -23.02 48.42
C LEU A 346 -0.42 -23.04 47.55
N ARG A 347 -1.27 -22.02 47.65
CA ARG A 347 -2.46 -21.86 46.79
C ARG A 347 -2.09 -21.75 45.31
N GLY A 348 -1.01 -21.05 44.98
CA GLY A 348 -0.47 -21.01 43.62
C GLY A 348 -0.06 -22.39 43.10
N THR A 349 0.63 -23.19 43.94
CA THR A 349 1.01 -24.57 43.61
C THR A 349 -0.22 -25.47 43.44
N ILE A 350 -1.19 -25.43 44.36
CA ILE A 350 -2.44 -26.21 44.26
C ILE A 350 -3.21 -25.83 43.00
N ALA A 351 -3.32 -24.53 42.67
CA ALA A 351 -3.97 -24.08 41.43
C ALA A 351 -3.24 -24.59 40.17
N THR A 352 -1.91 -24.63 40.20
CA THR A 352 -1.09 -25.20 39.12
C THR A 352 -1.33 -26.70 38.97
N THR A 353 -1.36 -27.44 40.08
CA THR A 353 -1.63 -28.89 40.10
C THR A 353 -3.06 -29.18 39.63
N TYR A 354 -4.06 -28.44 40.10
CA TYR A 354 -5.46 -28.55 39.65
C TYR A 354 -5.58 -28.34 38.15
N SER A 355 -4.89 -27.31 37.65
CA SER A 355 -4.77 -27.00 36.24
C SER A 355 -4.21 -28.18 35.44
N ALA A 356 -3.06 -28.73 35.85
CA ALA A 356 -2.42 -29.85 35.18
C ALA A 356 -3.34 -31.10 35.16
N LEU A 357 -3.96 -31.43 36.30
CA LEU A 357 -4.89 -32.56 36.41
C LEU A 357 -6.13 -32.41 35.54
N THR A 358 -6.61 -31.18 35.35
CA THR A 358 -7.78 -30.88 34.52
C THR A 358 -7.44 -30.98 33.02
N VAL A 359 -6.25 -30.52 32.61
CA VAL A 359 -5.79 -30.60 31.21
C VAL A 359 -5.55 -32.03 30.78
N ASP A 360 -4.88 -32.82 31.62
CA ASP A 360 -4.50 -34.20 31.28
C ASP A 360 -5.65 -35.20 31.48
N GLN A 361 -6.83 -34.73 31.94
CA GLN A 361 -7.97 -35.57 32.37
C GLN A 361 -7.54 -36.71 33.32
N ALA A 362 -6.45 -36.49 34.06
CA ALA A 362 -5.78 -37.51 34.86
C ALA A 362 -6.47 -37.73 36.21
N ALA A 363 -7.45 -36.90 36.56
CA ALA A 363 -8.19 -36.96 37.81
C ALA A 363 -9.69 -37.01 37.57
N THR A 364 -10.39 -37.79 38.39
CA THR A 364 -11.85 -37.85 38.42
C THR A 364 -12.45 -36.53 38.91
N PRO A 365 -13.71 -36.20 38.54
CA PRO A 365 -14.38 -34.99 39.05
C PRO A 365 -14.44 -34.91 40.59
N ALA A 366 -14.47 -36.07 41.26
CA ALA A 366 -14.45 -36.14 42.73
C ALA A 366 -13.10 -35.70 43.30
N GLU A 367 -11.99 -36.12 42.70
CA GLU A 367 -10.63 -35.71 43.10
C GLU A 367 -10.41 -34.22 42.83
N LEU A 368 -10.91 -33.71 41.70
CA LEU A 368 -10.87 -32.27 41.39
C LEU A 368 -11.66 -31.45 42.41
N ALA A 369 -12.80 -31.94 42.89
CA ALA A 369 -13.59 -31.25 43.92
C ALA A 369 -12.84 -31.16 45.26
N ILE A 370 -12.04 -32.18 45.62
CA ILE A 370 -11.19 -32.16 46.83
C ILE A 370 -10.11 -31.08 46.71
N VAL A 371 -9.41 -31.03 45.58
CA VAL A 371 -8.36 -30.04 45.32
C VAL A 371 -8.94 -28.62 45.29
N PHE A 372 -10.12 -28.45 44.68
CA PHE A 372 -10.84 -27.18 44.66
C PHE A 372 -11.21 -26.73 46.07
N ASN A 373 -11.74 -27.62 46.90
CA ASN A 373 -12.05 -27.32 48.30
C ASN A 373 -10.78 -26.90 49.07
N ALA A 374 -9.66 -27.60 48.86
CA ALA A 374 -8.37 -27.23 49.45
C ALA A 374 -7.91 -25.81 49.03
N LEU A 375 -8.19 -25.37 47.80
CA LEU A 375 -7.84 -24.03 47.30
C LEU A 375 -8.64 -22.91 48.01
N PHE A 376 -9.89 -23.19 48.38
CA PHE A 376 -10.81 -22.22 49.00
C PHE A 376 -10.92 -22.34 50.52
N ARG A 377 -10.17 -23.24 51.15
CA ARG A 377 -10.18 -23.36 52.61
C ARG A 377 -9.74 -22.02 53.23
N PRO A 378 -10.45 -21.51 54.25
CA PRO A 378 -10.00 -20.36 55.02
C PRO A 378 -8.67 -20.70 55.68
N VAL A 379 -7.74 -19.74 55.71
CA VAL A 379 -6.45 -19.90 56.41
C VAL A 379 -6.77 -20.05 57.90
N ASP A 380 -6.29 -21.13 58.53
CA ASP A 380 -6.47 -21.34 59.96
C ASP A 380 -5.76 -20.20 60.71
N GLY A 381 -6.52 -19.25 61.27
CA GLY A 381 -6.00 -18.02 61.88
C GLY A 381 -5.31 -18.21 63.23
N SER A 382 -4.84 -19.41 63.58
CA SER A 382 -4.57 -19.84 64.96
C SER A 382 -3.12 -20.22 65.32
N THR A 383 -2.16 -20.14 64.40
CA THR A 383 -0.77 -20.61 64.69
C THR A 383 0.17 -19.59 65.35
N HIS A 384 -0.38 -18.63 66.11
CA HIS A 384 0.41 -17.86 67.07
C HIS A 384 -0.03 -18.22 68.48
N SER A 385 0.25 -19.45 68.88
CA SER A 385 0.29 -19.79 70.30
C SER A 385 1.29 -18.88 70.99
N GLU A 386 0.78 -18.15 71.97
CA GLU A 386 1.50 -17.17 72.77
C GLU A 386 2.64 -17.85 73.52
N ILE A 387 3.89 -17.57 73.14
CA ILE A 387 4.94 -17.49 74.15
C ILE A 387 4.78 -16.10 74.78
N ALA A 388 3.85 -16.01 75.72
CA ALA A 388 3.73 -14.84 76.57
C ALA A 388 5.05 -14.72 77.37
N PRO A 389 5.69 -13.53 77.43
CA PRO A 389 6.72 -13.30 78.43
C PRO A 389 6.12 -13.60 79.81
N PRO A 390 6.87 -14.19 80.77
CA PRO A 390 6.36 -14.43 82.11
C PRO A 390 5.74 -13.14 82.64
N ASN A 391 4.49 -13.21 83.07
CA ASN A 391 3.79 -12.05 83.59
C ASN A 391 4.50 -11.61 84.88
N LEU A 392 4.40 -10.34 85.27
CA LEU A 392 4.99 -9.87 86.54
C LEU A 392 4.47 -10.66 87.76
N ALA A 393 3.29 -11.28 87.63
CA ALA A 393 2.74 -12.23 88.58
C ALA A 393 3.57 -13.52 88.72
N ASP A 394 4.07 -14.07 87.60
CA ASP A 394 4.91 -15.28 87.59
C ASP A 394 6.29 -15.02 88.21
N LEU A 395 6.81 -13.80 88.01
CA LEU A 395 8.06 -13.36 88.64
C LEU A 395 7.92 -13.18 90.16
N MET A 396 6.75 -12.73 90.66
CA MET A 396 6.49 -12.65 92.10
C MET A 396 6.33 -14.02 92.76
N GLU A 397 5.76 -15.01 92.07
CA GLU A 397 5.68 -16.39 92.57
C GLU A 397 7.07 -17.07 92.62
N LEU A 398 7.94 -16.77 91.67
CA LEU A 398 9.32 -17.28 91.63
C LEU A 398 10.19 -16.76 92.78
N THR A 399 9.94 -15.55 93.28
CA THR A 399 10.63 -14.98 94.45
C THR A 399 10.08 -15.44 95.80
N LYS A 400 8.99 -16.22 95.82
CA LYS A 400 8.34 -16.73 97.04
C LYS A 400 8.74 -18.16 97.41
N LYS A 401 9.56 -18.81 96.58
CA LYS A 401 10.33 -20.02 96.91
C LYS A 401 11.74 -19.62 97.28
#